data_AF-A0AAV2QGD9-F1
#
_entry.id   AF-A0AAV2QGD9-F1
#
_cell.length_a   1.000
_cell.length_b   1.000
_cell.length_c   1.000
_cell.angle_alpha   90.00
_cell.angle_beta   90.00
_cell.angle_gamma   90.00
#
_symmetry.space_group_name_H-M   'P 1'
#
loop_
_entity.id
_entity.type
_entity.pdbx_description
1 polymer ?
#
loop_
_entity_poly.entity_id
_entity_poly.type
_entity_poly.pdbx_seq_one_letter_code
_entity_poly.pdbx_strand_id
1 'polypeptide(L)'
;MADLMNIIYCSILLEIPSKFYLKKNKKCVFNKKKIAVGEVAYKMEENCVELVCTKVGTKVMLTLEHIDGCSFIVTTTPAPTTPAKPKCNYKPFGEKHTMNLKRNKACKFHRSGVTEEQKQIILKTHNDLRTKIARGQEKQGNPGPQPKATNMREMVWNDQLAEVAQAWAEQCAKGHDLMNNRRICDSTYRTVGQNVFNNLGHADVHLWENAVKAWYGEVEHMPNTDVSSYQDPPTGIIGHYTQVVWAKTYEVGCGGIHYTMEKNGVTYPNSKKYICNYGPGGNYNKAKIYEAGKTASKCENGKSANYPFLCA
;
A
#
# COMPACT_ATOMS: atom_id res chain seq x y z
N MET A 1 9.45 22.16 -9.80
CA MET A 1 10.75 21.54 -10.18
C MET A 1 11.35 20.70 -9.07
N ALA A 2 11.37 21.16 -7.80
CA ALA A 2 11.88 20.35 -6.67
C ALA A 2 11.07 19.05 -6.41
N ASP A 3 9.75 19.08 -6.56
CA ASP A 3 8.90 17.88 -6.38
C ASP A 3 9.10 16.82 -7.47
N LEU A 4 9.33 17.25 -8.72
CA LEU A 4 9.63 16.35 -9.84
C LEU A 4 11.00 15.68 -9.67
N MET A 5 12.01 16.39 -9.17
CA MET A 5 13.31 15.79 -8.87
C MET A 5 13.21 14.72 -7.77
N ASN A 6 12.36 14.92 -6.75
CA ASN A 6 12.14 13.94 -5.68
C ASN A 6 11.40 12.68 -6.16
N ILE A 7 10.41 12.84 -7.06
CA ILE A 7 9.67 11.72 -7.67
C ILE A 7 10.59 10.88 -8.56
N ILE A 8 11.43 11.53 -9.37
CA ILE A 8 12.43 10.87 -10.22
C ILE A 8 13.46 10.14 -9.35
N TYR A 9 13.94 10.78 -8.26
CA TYR A 9 14.87 10.16 -7.30
C TYR A 9 14.33 8.85 -6.70
N CYS A 10 13.03 8.79 -6.42
CA CYS A 10 12.40 7.65 -5.76
C CYS A 10 12.16 6.47 -6.72
N SER A 11 11.74 6.74 -7.96
CA SER A 11 11.58 5.72 -9.02
C SER A 11 12.92 5.08 -9.41
N ILE A 12 13.99 5.87 -9.49
CA ILE A 12 15.34 5.39 -9.83
C ILE A 12 15.91 4.46 -8.75
N LEU A 13 15.64 4.71 -7.46
CA LEU A 13 16.12 3.86 -6.36
C LEU A 13 15.48 2.45 -6.36
N LEU A 14 14.30 2.28 -6.98
CA LEU A 14 13.60 1.00 -7.09
C LEU A 14 14.11 0.11 -8.24
N GLU A 15 14.75 0.69 -9.25
CA GLU A 15 15.30 -0.03 -10.40
C GLU A 15 16.79 -0.40 -10.25
N ILE A 16 17.51 0.27 -9.34
CA ILE A 16 18.91 -0.07 -9.06
C ILE A 16 18.97 -1.30 -8.15
N PRO A 17 19.63 -2.41 -8.57
CA PRO A 17 19.75 -3.61 -7.73
C PRO A 17 20.35 -3.30 -6.36
N SER A 18 19.71 -3.84 -5.32
CA SER A 18 19.91 -3.60 -3.89
C SER A 18 21.24 -4.10 -3.28
N LYS A 19 22.34 -4.07 -4.03
CA LYS A 19 23.69 -4.40 -3.53
C LYS A 19 24.58 -3.17 -3.44
N PHE A 20 24.17 -2.19 -2.63
CA PHE A 20 25.06 -1.11 -2.21
C PHE A 20 25.98 -1.59 -1.10
N TYR A 21 27.20 -1.99 -1.47
CA TYR A 21 28.29 -2.10 -0.51
C TYR A 21 28.95 -0.73 -0.35
N LEU A 22 28.67 -0.02 0.74
CA LEU A 22 29.55 1.05 1.23
C LEU A 22 30.87 0.43 1.71
N LYS A 23 31.74 0.03 0.76
CA LYS A 23 33.11 -0.35 1.10
C LYS A 23 33.95 0.92 1.24
N LYS A 24 34.65 1.00 2.37
CA LYS A 24 35.56 2.07 2.83
C LYS A 24 36.82 2.24 1.96
N ASN A 25 36.74 2.01 0.66
CA ASN A 25 37.87 1.99 -0.26
C ASN A 25 37.76 3.12 -1.29
N LYS A 26 38.92 3.69 -1.64
CA LYS A 26 39.14 4.86 -2.51
C LYS A 26 38.66 4.70 -3.98
N LYS A 27 37.76 3.76 -4.30
CA LYS A 27 37.32 3.43 -5.68
C LYS A 27 35.85 3.01 -5.69
N CYS A 28 35.07 3.48 -6.66
CA CYS A 28 33.71 2.99 -6.88
C CYS A 28 33.74 1.62 -7.57
N VAL A 29 32.78 0.77 -7.23
CA VAL A 29 32.57 -0.53 -7.89
C VAL A 29 31.10 -0.66 -8.26
N PHE A 30 30.82 -0.88 -9.55
CA PHE A 30 29.47 -1.10 -10.09
C PHE A 30 29.49 -2.37 -10.94
N ASN A 31 28.52 -3.28 -10.74
CA ASN A 31 28.46 -4.57 -11.44
C ASN A 31 29.80 -5.34 -11.52
N LYS A 32 30.52 -5.41 -10.38
CA LYS A 32 31.85 -6.03 -10.23
C LYS A 32 32.98 -5.35 -11.02
N LYS A 33 32.73 -4.24 -11.70
CA LYS A 33 33.75 -3.42 -12.39
C LYS A 33 34.17 -2.25 -11.52
N LYS A 34 35.47 -1.90 -11.57
CA LYS A 34 36.00 -0.70 -10.91
C LYS A 34 35.72 0.50 -11.81
N ILE A 35 35.19 1.57 -11.24
CA ILE A 35 34.87 2.82 -11.95
C ILE A 35 35.81 3.90 -11.40
N ALA A 36 36.50 4.62 -12.27
CA ALA A 36 37.38 5.71 -11.85
C ALA A 36 36.57 6.93 -11.41
N VAL A 37 37.17 7.77 -10.56
CA VAL A 37 36.51 9.02 -10.12
C VAL A 37 36.33 9.93 -11.34
N GLY A 38 35.12 10.45 -11.53
CA GLY A 38 34.71 11.24 -12.69
C GLY A 38 34.13 10.40 -13.83
N GLU A 39 34.14 9.06 -13.75
CA GLU A 39 33.55 8.21 -14.77
C GLU A 39 32.08 7.85 -14.45
N VAL A 40 31.31 7.72 -15.53
CA VAL A 40 29.93 7.26 -15.50
C VAL A 40 29.90 5.73 -15.42
N ALA A 41 29.31 5.21 -14.35
CA ALA A 41 29.10 3.79 -14.11
C ALA A 41 27.91 3.24 -14.90
N TYR A 42 26.88 4.06 -15.11
CA TYR A 42 25.63 3.70 -15.77
C TYR A 42 24.85 4.95 -16.18
N LYS A 43 24.17 4.92 -17.33
CA LYS A 43 23.27 5.98 -17.81
C LYS A 43 21.86 5.42 -17.98
N MET A 44 20.87 6.19 -17.57
CA MET A 44 19.47 5.96 -17.91
C MET A 44 19.00 7.15 -18.74
N GLU A 45 19.19 7.07 -20.05
CA GLU A 45 18.89 8.17 -20.99
C GLU A 45 17.40 8.54 -20.97
N GLU A 46 16.52 7.54 -20.84
CA GLU A 46 15.06 7.71 -20.68
C GLU A 46 14.67 8.45 -19.39
N ASN A 47 15.55 8.43 -18.39
CA ASN A 47 15.40 9.07 -17.08
C ASN A 47 16.44 10.19 -16.85
N CYS A 48 17.11 10.72 -17.90
CA CYS A 48 18.12 11.81 -17.91
C CYS A 48 19.06 11.85 -16.70
N VAL A 49 19.37 10.68 -16.16
CA VAL A 49 20.22 10.54 -14.99
C VAL A 49 21.34 9.57 -15.27
N GLU A 50 22.47 9.83 -14.65
CA GLU A 50 23.63 8.97 -14.69
C GLU A 50 24.20 8.73 -13.30
N LEU A 51 24.75 7.54 -13.10
CA LEU A 51 25.49 7.18 -11.90
C LEU A 51 26.96 7.49 -12.15
N VAL A 52 27.49 8.48 -11.44
CA VAL A 52 28.88 8.94 -11.59
C VAL A 52 29.67 8.55 -10.35
N CYS A 53 30.92 8.12 -10.52
CA CYS A 53 31.80 7.92 -9.39
C CYS A 53 32.38 9.25 -8.92
N THR A 54 31.87 9.79 -7.82
CA THR A 54 32.19 11.14 -7.38
C THR A 54 32.89 11.14 -6.01
N LYS A 55 33.83 12.08 -5.85
CA LYS A 55 34.51 12.32 -4.58
C LYS A 55 33.75 13.38 -3.80
N VAL A 56 33.07 12.97 -2.72
CA VAL A 56 32.32 13.86 -1.83
C VAL A 56 33.10 14.00 -0.52
N GLY A 57 33.77 15.14 -0.35
CA GLY A 57 34.70 15.37 0.77
C GLY A 57 35.85 14.35 0.76
N THR A 58 35.96 13.54 1.81
CA THR A 58 36.98 12.49 1.95
C THR A 58 36.53 11.12 1.42
N LYS A 59 35.27 10.98 0.99
CA LYS A 59 34.69 9.72 0.52
C LYS A 59 34.61 9.69 -1.00
N VAL A 60 34.72 8.48 -1.56
CA VAL A 60 34.49 8.19 -2.98
C VAL A 60 33.27 7.29 -3.05
N MET A 61 32.23 7.71 -3.77
CA MET A 61 30.95 7.00 -3.84
C MET A 61 30.26 7.24 -5.18
N LEU A 62 29.32 6.37 -5.54
CA LEU A 62 28.45 6.61 -6.68
C LEU A 62 27.41 7.66 -6.30
N THR A 63 27.34 8.74 -7.07
CA THR A 63 26.33 9.80 -6.98
C THR A 63 25.42 9.73 -8.20
N LEU A 64 24.23 10.28 -8.04
CA LEU A 64 23.24 10.41 -9.10
C LEU A 64 23.31 11.85 -9.63
N GLU A 65 23.58 12.00 -10.92
CA GLU A 65 23.81 13.28 -11.58
C GLU A 65 22.88 13.39 -12.81
N HIS A 66 22.50 14.63 -13.17
CA HIS A 66 21.69 14.89 -14.34
C HIS A 66 22.57 14.89 -15.59
N ILE A 67 22.12 14.25 -16.68
CA ILE A 67 22.81 14.31 -17.98
C ILE A 67 22.61 15.69 -18.61
N ASP A 68 23.68 16.45 -18.81
CA ASP A 68 23.65 17.77 -19.46
C ASP A 68 23.09 17.68 -20.89
N GLY A 69 22.16 18.59 -21.22
CA GLY A 69 21.51 18.64 -22.53
C GLY A 69 20.43 17.57 -22.76
N CYS A 70 20.21 16.67 -21.79
CA CYS A 70 19.08 15.74 -21.83
C CYS A 70 17.80 16.48 -21.42
N SER A 71 16.80 16.46 -22.30
CA SER A 71 15.47 16.96 -22.01
C SER A 71 14.48 15.82 -22.15
N PHE A 72 13.69 15.59 -21.12
CA PHE A 72 12.55 14.70 -21.25
C PHE A 72 11.50 15.40 -22.07
N ILE A 73 11.07 14.76 -23.14
CA ILE A 73 9.70 14.96 -23.59
C ILE A 73 8.86 14.24 -22.55
N VAL A 74 8.42 14.96 -21.52
CA VAL A 74 7.28 14.52 -20.73
C VAL A 74 6.11 14.59 -21.70
N THR A 75 5.84 13.50 -22.42
CA THR A 75 4.52 13.24 -22.94
C THR A 75 3.63 13.07 -21.71
N THR A 76 3.25 14.20 -21.12
CA THR A 76 2.00 14.30 -20.40
C THR A 76 0.94 14.08 -21.46
N THR A 77 0.70 12.82 -21.82
CA THR A 77 -0.67 12.43 -22.11
C THR A 77 -1.42 12.90 -20.88
N PRO A 78 -2.31 13.90 -21.00
CA PRO A 78 -3.15 14.26 -19.87
C PRO A 78 -3.74 12.95 -19.37
N ALA A 79 -3.56 12.63 -18.08
CA ALA A 79 -4.38 11.60 -17.48
C ALA A 79 -5.81 11.93 -17.94
N PRO A 80 -6.58 10.98 -18.50
CA PRO A 80 -7.94 11.24 -18.92
C PRO A 80 -8.60 12.02 -17.80
N THR A 81 -8.99 13.27 -18.06
CA THR A 81 -9.70 14.10 -17.10
C THR A 81 -11.07 13.47 -16.98
N THR A 82 -11.11 12.38 -16.23
CA THR A 82 -12.32 11.73 -15.81
C THR A 82 -13.05 12.84 -15.07
N PRO A 83 -14.28 13.21 -15.48
CA PRO A 83 -15.04 14.22 -14.77
C PRO A 83 -15.00 13.87 -13.29
N ALA A 84 -14.60 14.84 -12.44
CA ALA A 84 -14.57 14.61 -11.00
C ALA A 84 -15.94 14.03 -10.62
N LYS A 85 -15.95 12.78 -10.13
CA LYS A 85 -17.21 12.13 -9.75
C LYS A 85 -17.94 13.08 -8.78
N PRO A 86 -19.24 13.30 -8.97
CA PRO A 86 -19.99 14.20 -8.09
C PRO A 86 -19.78 13.77 -6.63
N LYS A 87 -19.50 14.75 -5.76
CA LYS A 87 -19.28 14.48 -4.34
C LYS A 87 -20.49 13.73 -3.76
N CYS A 88 -20.21 12.63 -3.07
CA CYS A 88 -21.23 11.81 -2.44
C CYS A 88 -22.01 12.62 -1.38
N ASN A 89 -23.34 12.52 -1.39
CA ASN A 89 -24.17 13.03 -0.31
C ASN A 89 -24.37 11.93 0.74
N TYR A 90 -23.60 11.97 1.83
CA TYR A 90 -23.70 10.96 2.89
C TYR A 90 -24.87 11.16 3.86
N LYS A 91 -25.58 12.30 3.83
CA LYS A 91 -26.69 12.57 4.78
C LYS A 91 -27.75 11.46 4.84
N PRO A 92 -28.20 10.85 3.72
CA PRO A 92 -29.21 9.79 3.73
C PRO A 92 -28.77 8.49 4.42
N PHE A 93 -27.46 8.29 4.63
CA PHE A 93 -26.96 7.10 5.37
C PHE A 93 -27.20 7.20 6.89
N GLY A 94 -27.68 8.34 7.38
CA GLY A 94 -28.03 8.56 8.78
C GLY A 94 -26.90 9.20 9.60
N GLU A 95 -27.26 9.75 10.75
CA GLU A 95 -26.36 10.58 11.58
C GLU A 95 -25.15 9.82 12.16
N LYS A 96 -25.26 8.49 12.28
CA LYS A 96 -24.18 7.62 12.77
C LYS A 96 -23.16 7.28 11.69
N HIS A 97 -23.44 7.58 10.43
CA HIS A 97 -22.49 7.34 9.34
C HIS A 97 -21.19 8.12 9.57
N THR A 98 -20.04 7.51 9.28
CA THR A 98 -18.70 8.07 9.57
C THR A 98 -18.53 9.48 8.99
N MET A 99 -19.03 9.69 7.77
CA MET A 99 -19.01 11.00 7.10
C MET A 99 -19.96 12.06 7.68
N ASN A 100 -20.92 11.65 8.51
CA ASN A 100 -21.88 12.55 9.17
C ASN A 100 -21.53 12.80 10.64
N LEU A 101 -20.49 12.14 11.17
CA LEU A 101 -20.03 12.37 12.53
C LEU A 101 -19.45 13.78 12.67
N LYS A 102 -19.73 14.42 13.81
CA LYS A 102 -19.07 15.67 14.18
C LYS A 102 -17.58 15.41 14.40
N ARG A 103 -16.72 16.39 14.07
CA ARG A 103 -15.28 16.30 14.34
C ARG A 103 -15.03 16.08 15.83
N ASN A 104 -14.27 15.05 16.17
CA ASN A 104 -13.76 14.86 17.52
C ASN A 104 -12.69 15.92 17.86
N LYS A 105 -13.05 16.94 18.64
CA LYS A 105 -12.13 18.03 19.03
C LYS A 105 -10.95 17.56 19.88
N ALA A 106 -11.06 16.41 20.53
CA ALA A 106 -9.99 15.79 21.31
C ALA A 106 -8.96 15.07 20.42
N CYS A 107 -9.31 14.74 19.17
CA CYS A 107 -8.37 14.17 18.21
C CYS A 107 -7.42 15.27 17.71
N LYS A 108 -6.23 15.35 18.32
CA LYS A 108 -5.17 16.29 17.94
C LYS A 108 -4.12 15.59 17.08
N PHE A 109 -4.32 15.67 15.77
CA PHE A 109 -3.34 15.21 14.78
C PHE A 109 -2.57 16.41 14.19
N HIS A 110 -1.30 16.20 13.88
CA HIS A 110 -0.42 17.18 13.24
C HIS A 110 -0.21 16.89 11.74
N ARG A 111 -0.57 15.68 11.27
CA ARG A 111 -0.72 15.38 9.83
C ARG A 111 -1.99 14.56 9.60
N SER A 112 -2.63 14.78 8.46
CA SER A 112 -3.81 14.05 8.01
C SER A 112 -3.74 13.86 6.49
N GLY A 113 -4.30 12.75 6.00
CA GLY A 113 -4.37 12.44 4.58
C GLY A 113 -3.40 11.33 4.17
N VAL A 114 -3.54 10.95 2.90
CA VAL A 114 -2.69 10.01 2.19
C VAL A 114 -2.19 10.69 0.93
N THR A 115 -0.87 10.84 0.78
CA THR A 115 -0.28 11.46 -0.41
C THR A 115 -0.37 10.54 -1.62
N GLU A 116 -0.18 11.05 -2.83
CA GLU A 116 -0.29 10.22 -4.03
C GLU A 116 0.76 9.10 -4.05
N GLU A 117 1.99 9.39 -3.62
CA GLU A 117 3.05 8.39 -3.48
C GLU A 117 2.64 7.26 -2.52
N GLN A 118 1.97 7.63 -1.43
CA GLN A 118 1.47 6.68 -0.45
C GLN A 118 0.35 5.82 -1.01
N LYS A 119 -0.58 6.38 -1.80
CA LYS A 119 -1.59 5.58 -2.49
C LYS A 119 -0.96 4.53 -3.39
N GLN A 120 0.07 4.91 -4.15
CA GLN A 120 0.80 3.99 -5.02
C GLN A 120 1.49 2.87 -4.22
N ILE A 121 2.15 3.21 -3.10
CA ILE A 121 2.76 2.22 -2.20
C ILE A 121 1.71 1.26 -1.64
N ILE A 122 0.56 1.78 -1.19
CA ILE A 122 -0.53 0.97 -0.65
C ILE A 122 -1.03 -0.01 -1.72
N LEU A 123 -1.42 0.48 -2.90
CA LEU A 123 -1.92 -0.35 -3.99
C LEU A 123 -0.91 -1.41 -4.42
N LYS A 124 0.32 -0.99 -4.67
CA LYS A 124 1.41 -1.88 -5.08
C LYS A 124 1.62 -2.98 -4.04
N THR A 125 1.68 -2.62 -2.75
CA THR A 125 1.90 -3.59 -1.68
C THR A 125 0.76 -4.62 -1.61
N HIS A 126 -0.50 -4.18 -1.72
CA HIS A 126 -1.65 -5.10 -1.75
C HIS A 126 -1.57 -6.06 -2.94
N ASN A 127 -1.34 -5.53 -4.15
CA ASN A 127 -1.33 -6.33 -5.36
C ASN A 127 -0.11 -7.26 -5.47
N ASP A 128 1.05 -6.86 -4.96
CA ASP A 128 2.24 -7.71 -4.86
C ASP A 128 1.99 -8.91 -3.93
N LEU A 129 1.38 -8.66 -2.77
CA LEU A 129 1.04 -9.71 -1.80
C LEU A 129 -0.06 -10.65 -2.33
N ARG A 130 -1.08 -10.11 -3.00
CA ARG A 130 -2.10 -10.92 -3.70
C ARG A 130 -1.49 -11.75 -4.82
N THR A 131 -0.53 -11.19 -5.56
CA THR A 131 0.23 -11.91 -6.59
C THR A 131 1.04 -13.06 -5.99
N LYS A 132 1.70 -12.83 -4.85
CA LYS A 132 2.43 -13.87 -4.10
C LYS A 132 1.53 -15.06 -3.75
N ILE A 133 0.32 -14.81 -3.25
CA ILE A 133 -0.69 -15.85 -2.99
C ILE A 133 -1.14 -16.53 -4.28
N ALA A 134 -1.55 -15.75 -5.29
CA ALA A 134 -2.08 -16.29 -6.55
C ALA A 134 -1.08 -17.25 -7.23
N ARG A 135 0.23 -16.98 -7.11
CA ARG A 135 1.32 -17.79 -7.64
C ARG A 135 1.70 -18.99 -6.77
N GLY A 136 1.18 -19.11 -5.54
CA GLY A 136 1.56 -20.17 -4.59
C GLY A 136 2.97 -19.98 -4.03
N GLN A 137 3.40 -18.73 -3.91
CA GLN A 137 4.71 -18.34 -3.40
C GLN A 137 4.69 -18.01 -1.90
N GLU A 138 3.51 -17.93 -1.28
CA GLU A 138 3.41 -17.84 0.17
C GLU A 138 3.64 -19.23 0.80
N LYS A 139 4.70 -19.33 1.59
CA LYS A 139 5.11 -20.60 2.21
C LYS A 139 4.60 -20.76 3.64
N GLN A 140 4.14 -19.66 4.24
CA GLN A 140 3.57 -19.64 5.58
C GLN A 140 2.14 -20.20 5.62
N GLY A 141 1.60 -20.28 6.83
CA GLY A 141 0.34 -20.92 7.18
C GLY A 141 0.53 -21.89 8.34
N ASN A 142 -0.56 -22.24 9.02
CA ASN A 142 -0.52 -23.20 10.14
C ASN A 142 -1.67 -24.23 10.03
N PRO A 143 -1.52 -25.31 9.24
CA PRO A 143 -0.38 -25.61 8.38
C PRO A 143 -0.37 -24.82 7.07
N GLY A 144 0.83 -24.59 6.51
CA GLY A 144 1.06 -24.03 5.18
C GLY A 144 1.49 -25.09 4.16
N PRO A 145 1.92 -24.68 2.94
CA PRO A 145 1.85 -23.34 2.36
C PRO A 145 0.42 -22.96 1.96
N GLN A 146 0.18 -21.66 1.75
CA GLN A 146 -1.09 -21.19 1.18
C GLN A 146 -1.25 -21.63 -0.28
N PRO A 147 -2.43 -22.14 -0.69
CA PRO A 147 -2.64 -22.61 -2.05
C PRO A 147 -2.72 -21.46 -3.05
N LYS A 148 -2.40 -21.77 -4.32
CA LYS A 148 -2.58 -20.86 -5.47
C LYS A 148 -4.04 -20.44 -5.61
N ALA A 149 -4.28 -19.22 -6.10
CA ALA A 149 -5.63 -18.69 -6.31
C ALA A 149 -6.02 -18.66 -7.80
N THR A 150 -7.21 -19.15 -8.12
CA THR A 150 -7.77 -19.17 -9.48
C THR A 150 -8.42 -17.85 -9.89
N ASN A 151 -8.87 -17.05 -8.91
CA ASN A 151 -9.80 -15.92 -9.12
C ASN A 151 -9.41 -14.64 -8.35
N MET A 152 -8.15 -14.52 -7.90
CA MET A 152 -7.69 -13.35 -7.14
C MET A 152 -7.68 -12.10 -8.02
N ARG A 153 -8.50 -11.09 -7.70
CA ARG A 153 -8.57 -9.84 -8.49
C ARG A 153 -7.45 -8.85 -8.15
N GLU A 154 -7.03 -8.06 -9.13
CA GLU A 154 -6.28 -6.83 -8.90
C GLU A 154 -7.13 -5.85 -8.06
N MET A 155 -6.49 -5.16 -7.12
CA MET A 155 -7.09 -4.04 -6.41
C MET A 155 -6.79 -2.72 -7.14
N VAL A 156 -7.80 -1.87 -7.26
CA VAL A 156 -7.69 -0.47 -7.73
C VAL A 156 -8.03 0.50 -6.59
N TRP A 157 -7.62 1.75 -6.72
CA TRP A 157 -7.93 2.77 -5.72
C TRP A 157 -9.36 3.29 -5.88
N ASN A 158 -10.05 3.50 -4.77
CA ASN A 158 -11.36 4.15 -4.75
C ASN A 158 -11.37 5.32 -3.76
N ASP A 159 -11.61 6.53 -4.29
CA ASP A 159 -11.55 7.77 -3.51
C ASP A 159 -12.66 7.89 -2.46
N GLN A 160 -13.85 7.31 -2.67
CA GLN A 160 -14.90 7.34 -1.65
C GLN A 160 -14.56 6.41 -0.48
N LEU A 161 -13.96 5.25 -0.74
CA LEU A 161 -13.44 4.38 0.33
C LEU A 161 -12.37 5.12 1.15
N ALA A 162 -11.49 5.86 0.49
CA ALA A 162 -10.44 6.65 1.12
C ALA A 162 -11.00 7.82 1.93
N GLU A 163 -11.99 8.54 1.39
CA GLU A 163 -12.69 9.63 2.07
C GLU A 163 -13.30 9.15 3.40
N VAL A 164 -14.04 8.05 3.37
CA VAL A 164 -14.64 7.45 4.57
C VAL A 164 -13.57 6.94 5.54
N ALA A 165 -12.51 6.31 5.04
CA ALA A 165 -11.39 5.83 5.88
C ALA A 165 -10.68 6.99 6.58
N GLN A 166 -10.48 8.11 5.88
CA GLN A 166 -9.86 9.32 6.40
C GLN A 166 -10.74 9.97 7.48
N ALA A 167 -12.04 10.09 7.22
CA ALA A 167 -12.98 10.60 8.21
C ALA A 167 -12.98 9.76 9.50
N TRP A 168 -12.84 8.42 9.39
CA TRP A 168 -12.71 7.56 10.56
C TRP A 168 -11.37 7.71 11.29
N ALA A 169 -10.27 7.87 10.55
CA ALA A 169 -8.95 8.12 11.13
C ALA A 169 -8.97 9.39 12.00
N GLU A 170 -9.58 10.46 11.48
CA GLU A 170 -9.70 11.76 12.16
C GLU A 170 -10.63 11.78 13.38
N GLN A 171 -11.36 10.69 13.66
CA GLN A 171 -12.09 10.54 14.92
C GLN A 171 -11.17 10.13 16.08
N CYS A 172 -9.95 9.67 15.82
CA CYS A 172 -9.07 9.03 16.82
C CYS A 172 -9.77 7.92 17.65
N ALA A 173 -10.89 7.38 17.17
CA ALA A 173 -11.65 6.35 17.88
C ALA A 173 -10.84 5.05 17.98
N LYS A 174 -11.10 4.22 18.99
CA LYS A 174 -10.47 2.89 19.07
C LYS A 174 -11.14 1.93 18.09
N GLY A 175 -10.33 1.12 17.41
CA GLY A 175 -10.81 0.04 16.54
C GLY A 175 -11.56 0.52 15.30
N HIS A 176 -12.54 -0.29 14.89
CA HIS A 176 -13.33 -0.12 13.68
C HIS A 176 -14.57 0.74 13.90
N ASP A 177 -15.01 1.43 12.85
CA ASP A 177 -16.41 1.87 12.77
C ASP A 177 -17.32 0.70 12.41
N LEU A 178 -18.63 0.92 12.55
CA LEU A 178 -19.62 -0.08 12.17
C LEU A 178 -19.68 -0.21 10.65
N MET A 179 -19.86 -1.43 10.15
CA MET A 179 -19.92 -1.72 8.71
C MET A 179 -20.95 -0.89 7.96
N ASN A 180 -22.12 -0.63 8.57
CA ASN A 180 -23.16 0.22 7.97
C ASN A 180 -22.79 1.71 7.93
N ASN A 181 -21.87 2.15 8.79
CA ASN A 181 -21.45 3.54 8.91
C ASN A 181 -20.30 3.90 7.96
N ARG A 182 -19.70 2.91 7.28
CA ARG A 182 -18.60 3.10 6.32
C ARG A 182 -18.99 2.79 4.88
N ARG A 183 -20.28 2.89 4.55
CA ARG A 183 -20.76 2.68 3.18
C ARG A 183 -20.37 3.88 2.31
N ILE A 184 -20.25 3.66 1.00
CA ILE A 184 -20.00 4.72 0.03
C ILE A 184 -21.22 4.90 -0.88
N CYS A 185 -21.34 6.04 -1.57
CA CYS A 185 -22.45 6.29 -2.50
C CYS A 185 -22.37 5.39 -3.74
N ASP A 186 -21.19 5.37 -4.37
CA ASP A 186 -20.99 4.72 -5.66
C ASP A 186 -20.52 3.28 -5.45
N SER A 187 -21.42 2.44 -4.93
CA SER A 187 -21.12 1.05 -4.61
C SER A 187 -22.18 0.11 -5.14
N THR A 188 -21.73 -0.87 -5.91
CA THR A 188 -22.51 -2.06 -6.28
C THR A 188 -22.53 -3.10 -5.16
N TYR A 189 -21.70 -2.95 -4.12
CA TYR A 189 -21.62 -3.85 -2.98
C TYR A 189 -22.37 -3.37 -1.75
N ARG A 190 -22.80 -4.33 -0.93
CA ARG A 190 -23.58 -4.07 0.28
C ARG A 190 -22.73 -3.69 1.49
N THR A 191 -21.46 -4.11 1.52
CA THR A 191 -20.58 -3.90 2.67
C THR A 191 -19.20 -3.41 2.26
N VAL A 192 -18.58 -2.69 3.19
CA VAL A 192 -17.19 -2.24 3.12
C VAL A 192 -16.43 -2.91 4.25
N GLY A 193 -15.34 -3.60 3.90
CA GLY A 193 -14.39 -4.15 4.87
C GLY A 193 -13.47 -3.08 5.40
N GLN A 194 -12.75 -3.34 6.50
CA GLN A 194 -11.82 -2.36 7.05
C GLN A 194 -10.68 -3.05 7.78
N ASN A 195 -9.46 -2.57 7.54
CA ASN A 195 -8.30 -2.87 8.38
C ASN A 195 -7.84 -1.60 9.10
N VAL A 196 -7.40 -1.77 10.36
CA VAL A 196 -6.91 -0.69 11.22
C VAL A 196 -5.49 -1.03 11.63
N PHE A 197 -4.59 -0.05 11.54
CA PHE A 197 -3.22 -0.18 12.02
C PHE A 197 -2.91 0.99 12.94
N ASN A 198 -2.37 0.67 14.13
CA ASN A 198 -1.93 1.66 15.10
C ASN A 198 -0.46 1.42 15.40
N ASN A 199 0.35 2.46 15.33
CA ASN A 199 1.74 2.43 15.73
C ASN A 199 2.01 3.52 16.76
N LEU A 200 2.54 3.10 17.91
CA LEU A 200 3.09 4.00 18.92
C LEU A 200 4.54 4.30 18.55
N GLY A 201 4.83 5.57 18.28
CA GLY A 201 6.11 5.97 17.69
C GLY A 201 6.72 7.20 18.37
N HIS A 202 8.04 7.14 18.54
CA HIS A 202 8.87 8.32 18.81
C HIS A 202 9.57 8.84 17.54
N ALA A 203 9.67 8.02 16.49
CA ALA A 203 10.29 8.39 15.22
C ALA A 203 9.23 8.77 14.17
N ASP A 204 9.50 9.82 13.40
CA ASP A 204 8.69 10.20 12.25
C ASP A 204 9.06 9.34 11.02
N VAL A 205 8.63 8.08 11.04
CA VAL A 205 8.78 7.17 9.89
C VAL A 205 7.42 6.97 9.26
N HIS A 206 7.35 7.14 7.94
CA HIS A 206 6.16 6.85 7.16
C HIS A 206 6.09 5.35 6.85
N LEU A 207 4.95 4.70 7.11
CA LEU A 207 4.89 3.24 7.36
C LEU A 207 3.73 2.51 6.63
N TRP A 208 3.17 3.05 5.54
CA TRP A 208 2.04 2.37 4.86
C TRP A 208 2.39 0.95 4.39
N GLU A 209 3.56 0.75 3.78
CA GLU A 209 4.02 -0.59 3.39
C GLU A 209 4.09 -1.54 4.60
N ASN A 210 4.64 -1.07 5.71
CA ASN A 210 4.76 -1.86 6.94
C ASN A 210 3.40 -2.18 7.55
N ALA A 211 2.42 -1.27 7.47
CA ALA A 211 1.07 -1.52 7.94
C ALA A 211 0.38 -2.63 7.12
N VAL A 212 0.46 -2.57 5.78
CA VAL A 212 -0.10 -3.61 4.90
C VAL A 212 0.60 -4.94 5.11
N LYS A 213 1.93 -4.94 5.25
CA LYS A 213 2.71 -6.15 5.56
C LYS A 213 2.38 -6.73 6.95
N ALA A 214 2.11 -5.89 7.94
CA ALA A 214 1.71 -6.34 9.27
C ALA A 214 0.34 -7.05 9.22
N TRP A 215 -0.65 -6.47 8.54
CA TRP A 215 -1.93 -7.14 8.29
C TRP A 215 -1.76 -8.45 7.55
N TYR A 216 -0.93 -8.48 6.51
CA TYR A 216 -0.65 -9.70 5.76
C TYR A 216 0.09 -10.76 6.58
N GLY A 217 0.94 -10.35 7.52
CA GLY A 217 1.76 -11.23 8.35
C GLY A 217 0.96 -12.24 9.17
N GLU A 218 -0.31 -11.94 9.46
CA GLU A 218 -1.24 -12.86 10.12
C GLU A 218 -1.44 -14.19 9.37
N VAL A 219 -1.00 -14.28 8.10
CA VAL A 219 -0.92 -15.53 7.34
C VAL A 219 -0.20 -16.65 8.10
N GLU A 220 0.74 -16.31 8.99
CA GLU A 220 1.44 -17.30 9.83
C GLU A 220 0.48 -18.12 10.71
N HIS A 221 -0.69 -17.57 11.03
CA HIS A 221 -1.71 -18.19 11.86
C HIS A 221 -2.83 -18.86 11.08
N MET A 222 -2.83 -18.79 9.75
CA MET A 222 -3.96 -19.22 8.92
C MET A 222 -3.74 -20.62 8.34
N PRO A 223 -4.57 -21.62 8.69
CA PRO A 223 -4.54 -22.93 8.05
C PRO A 223 -4.83 -22.82 6.56
N ASN A 224 -4.03 -23.48 5.73
CA ASN A 224 -4.19 -23.44 4.28
C ASN A 224 -5.55 -23.99 3.78
N THR A 225 -6.22 -24.82 4.58
CA THR A 225 -7.57 -25.37 4.31
C THR A 225 -8.66 -24.31 4.41
N ASP A 226 -8.44 -23.28 5.22
CA ASP A 226 -9.47 -22.30 5.58
C ASP A 226 -9.75 -21.31 4.43
N VAL A 227 -8.91 -21.30 3.38
CA VAL A 227 -9.13 -20.52 2.16
C VAL A 227 -10.49 -20.83 1.53
N SER A 228 -10.96 -22.06 1.70
CA SER A 228 -12.19 -22.59 1.13
C SER A 228 -13.44 -22.22 1.93
N SER A 229 -13.28 -21.82 3.19
CA SER A 229 -14.37 -21.45 4.08
C SER A 229 -13.80 -20.62 5.23
N TYR A 230 -13.89 -19.30 5.12
CA TYR A 230 -13.51 -18.38 6.18
C TYR A 230 -14.31 -18.66 7.45
N GLN A 231 -13.59 -18.73 8.57
CA GLN A 231 -14.15 -18.72 9.90
C GLN A 231 -13.41 -17.66 10.68
N ASP A 232 -14.15 -16.73 11.30
CA ASP A 232 -13.54 -15.77 12.19
C ASP A 232 -12.97 -16.52 13.41
N PRO A 233 -11.64 -16.54 13.64
CA PRO A 233 -11.10 -17.24 14.77
C PRO A 233 -11.51 -16.52 16.06
N PRO A 234 -11.70 -17.23 17.19
CA PRO A 234 -12.02 -16.59 18.46
C PRO A 234 -11.00 -15.51 18.89
N THR A 235 -9.77 -15.61 18.40
CA THR A 235 -8.69 -14.64 18.65
C THR A 235 -8.78 -13.40 17.75
N GLY A 236 -9.55 -13.44 16.66
CA GLY A 236 -9.63 -12.39 15.63
C GLY A 236 -8.35 -12.21 14.78
N ILE A 237 -7.31 -13.04 15.00
CA ILE A 237 -5.95 -12.77 14.54
C ILE A 237 -5.78 -12.85 13.02
N ILE A 238 -6.65 -13.51 12.24
CA ILE A 238 -6.46 -13.62 10.77
C ILE A 238 -7.29 -12.61 9.96
N GLY A 239 -8.08 -11.78 10.64
CA GLY A 239 -9.07 -10.92 10.00
C GLY A 239 -8.46 -9.91 9.03
N HIS A 240 -7.30 -9.34 9.36
CA HIS A 240 -6.69 -8.35 8.47
C HIS A 240 -6.06 -9.01 7.24
N TYR A 241 -5.34 -10.13 7.42
CA TYR A 241 -4.78 -10.90 6.31
C TYR A 241 -5.86 -11.34 5.33
N THR A 242 -6.92 -11.98 5.84
CA THR A 242 -8.00 -12.52 5.01
C THR A 242 -8.71 -11.45 4.21
N GLN A 243 -8.86 -10.23 4.75
CA GLN A 243 -9.36 -9.09 3.99
C GLN A 243 -8.40 -8.62 2.88
N VAL A 244 -7.09 -8.56 3.13
CA VAL A 244 -6.07 -8.20 2.13
C VAL A 244 -6.07 -9.19 0.94
N VAL A 245 -6.25 -10.48 1.23
CA VAL A 245 -6.23 -11.55 0.21
C VAL A 245 -7.62 -12.05 -0.19
N TRP A 246 -8.67 -11.30 0.11
CA TRP A 246 -10.03 -11.67 -0.28
C TRP A 246 -10.19 -11.52 -1.80
N ALA A 247 -10.39 -12.61 -2.53
CA ALA A 247 -10.35 -12.62 -4.00
C ALA A 247 -11.37 -11.66 -4.63
N LYS A 248 -12.56 -11.56 -4.03
CA LYS A 248 -13.65 -10.72 -4.52
C LYS A 248 -13.51 -9.24 -4.15
N THR A 249 -12.59 -8.87 -3.26
CA THR A 249 -12.28 -7.47 -2.97
C THR A 249 -11.34 -6.95 -4.06
N TYR A 250 -11.73 -5.87 -4.73
CA TYR A 250 -11.01 -5.30 -5.87
C TYR A 250 -10.86 -3.78 -5.79
N GLU A 251 -11.38 -3.15 -4.75
CA GLU A 251 -11.16 -1.73 -4.47
C GLU A 251 -10.60 -1.55 -3.07
N VAL A 252 -9.67 -0.61 -2.93
CA VAL A 252 -9.15 -0.17 -1.63
C VAL A 252 -9.06 1.35 -1.61
N GLY A 253 -9.36 1.94 -0.46
CA GLY A 253 -9.11 3.35 -0.20
C GLY A 253 -8.76 3.54 1.26
N CYS A 254 -7.71 4.32 1.51
CA CYS A 254 -7.13 4.44 2.84
C CYS A 254 -7.05 5.89 3.31
N GLY A 255 -7.07 6.05 4.63
CA GLY A 255 -6.95 7.32 5.33
C GLY A 255 -6.03 7.18 6.54
N GLY A 256 -5.30 8.24 6.86
CA GLY A 256 -4.29 8.20 7.91
C GLY A 256 -4.15 9.52 8.66
N ILE A 257 -3.74 9.42 9.92
CA ILE A 257 -3.35 10.57 10.75
C ILE A 257 -2.04 10.29 11.48
N HIS A 258 -1.25 11.34 11.67
CA HIS A 258 -0.13 11.35 12.61
C HIS A 258 -0.49 12.25 13.78
N TYR A 259 -0.35 11.73 15.00
CA TYR A 259 -0.85 12.36 16.21
C TYR A 259 0.06 12.08 17.40
N THR A 260 -0.08 12.91 18.43
CA THR A 260 0.55 12.68 19.72
C THR A 260 -0.38 11.81 20.57
N MET A 261 0.11 10.67 21.06
CA MET A 261 -0.64 9.82 21.98
C MET A 261 0.01 9.86 23.36
N GLU A 262 -0.80 10.07 24.40
CA GLU A 262 -0.41 9.85 25.78
C GLU A 262 -0.88 8.46 26.22
N LYS A 263 0.03 7.63 26.73
CA LYS A 263 -0.32 6.31 27.28
C LYS A 263 0.54 6.01 28.49
N ASN A 264 -0.11 5.74 29.63
CA ASN A 264 0.54 5.39 30.90
C ASN A 264 1.62 6.41 31.34
N GLY A 265 1.35 7.71 31.17
CA GLY A 265 2.30 8.78 31.50
C GLY A 265 3.46 8.95 30.52
N VAL A 266 3.46 8.23 29.40
CA VAL A 266 4.46 8.33 28.33
C VAL A 266 3.85 8.99 27.09
N THR A 267 4.55 10.00 26.59
CA THR A 267 4.20 10.73 25.36
C THR A 267 4.83 10.08 24.13
N TYR A 268 3.99 9.76 23.15
CA TYR A 268 4.39 9.23 21.84
C TYR A 268 4.05 10.25 20.75
N PRO A 269 4.97 11.21 20.47
CA PRO A 269 4.69 12.37 19.63
C PRO A 269 4.47 12.02 18.16
N ASN A 270 4.94 10.85 17.73
CA ASN A 270 4.93 10.42 16.34
C ASN A 270 4.06 9.16 16.18
N SER A 271 2.91 9.09 16.85
CA SER A 271 1.98 7.97 16.69
C SER A 271 1.25 8.04 15.36
N LYS A 272 0.92 6.88 14.78
CA LYS A 272 0.19 6.79 13.51
C LYS A 272 -1.05 5.92 13.67
N LYS A 273 -2.15 6.35 13.05
CA LYS A 273 -3.35 5.56 12.86
C LYS A 273 -3.67 5.52 11.38
N TYR A 274 -3.74 4.32 10.83
CA TYR A 274 -4.00 4.05 9.43
C TYR A 274 -5.24 3.17 9.29
N ILE A 275 -6.11 3.54 8.37
CA ILE A 275 -7.36 2.86 8.06
C ILE A 275 -7.36 2.56 6.57
N CYS A 276 -7.62 1.32 6.19
CA CYS A 276 -7.93 0.96 4.81
C CYS A 276 -9.32 0.36 4.76
N ASN A 277 -10.18 0.91 3.90
CA ASN A 277 -11.49 0.39 3.60
C ASN A 277 -11.44 -0.40 2.28
N TYR A 278 -12.21 -1.50 2.23
CA TYR A 278 -12.13 -2.51 1.17
C TYR A 278 -13.50 -2.75 0.53
N GLY A 279 -13.55 -2.70 -0.79
CA GLY A 279 -14.77 -2.82 -1.60
C GLY A 279 -14.68 -3.95 -2.63
N PRO A 280 -15.68 -4.83 -2.71
CA PRO A 280 -16.58 -5.25 -1.63
C PRO A 280 -15.81 -5.71 -0.38
N GLY A 281 -16.42 -5.59 0.79
CA GLY A 281 -15.88 -6.17 2.03
C GLY A 281 -15.76 -7.70 1.95
N GLY A 282 -14.76 -8.26 2.62
CA GLY A 282 -14.52 -9.69 2.76
C GLY A 282 -15.01 -10.26 4.09
N ASN A 283 -14.35 -11.34 4.55
CA ASN A 283 -14.52 -11.94 5.87
C ASN A 283 -15.96 -12.35 6.20
N TYR A 284 -16.69 -12.85 5.20
CA TYR A 284 -17.99 -13.47 5.42
C TYR A 284 -17.82 -14.90 5.90
N ASN A 285 -18.39 -15.21 7.06
CA ASN A 285 -18.38 -16.58 7.59
C ASN A 285 -18.88 -17.58 6.56
N LYS A 286 -18.14 -18.68 6.43
CA LYS A 286 -18.36 -19.78 5.47
C LYS A 286 -18.15 -19.42 4.00
N ALA A 287 -17.79 -18.18 3.66
CA ALA A 287 -17.43 -17.82 2.30
C ALA A 287 -15.97 -18.14 2.01
N LYS A 288 -15.64 -18.41 0.75
CA LYS A 288 -14.26 -18.59 0.30
C LYS A 288 -13.49 -17.28 0.40
N ILE A 289 -12.30 -17.32 1.00
CA ILE A 289 -11.34 -16.19 0.96
C ILE A 289 -10.90 -16.01 -0.49
N TYR A 290 -10.46 -17.10 -1.11
CA TYR A 290 -10.21 -17.21 -2.54
C TYR A 290 -10.40 -18.66 -2.99
N GLU A 291 -10.55 -18.89 -4.30
CA GLU A 291 -10.71 -20.25 -4.82
C GLU A 291 -9.35 -20.87 -5.17
N ALA A 292 -8.99 -21.93 -4.44
CA ALA A 292 -7.75 -22.67 -4.65
C ALA A 292 -7.70 -23.35 -6.04
N GLY A 293 -6.54 -23.32 -6.70
CA GLY A 293 -6.32 -24.02 -7.97
C GLY A 293 -5.31 -23.34 -8.88
N LYS A 294 -5.33 -23.64 -10.19
CA LYS A 294 -4.38 -23.07 -11.16
C LYS A 294 -4.48 -21.55 -11.19
N THR A 295 -3.34 -20.87 -11.07
CA THR A 295 -3.28 -19.39 -11.03
C THR A 295 -4.09 -18.75 -12.16
N ALA A 296 -4.98 -17.83 -11.79
CA ALA A 296 -5.81 -17.06 -12.72
C ALA A 296 -6.66 -17.89 -13.71
N SER A 297 -6.96 -19.16 -13.41
CA SER A 297 -7.74 -20.03 -14.31
C SER A 297 -9.25 -19.76 -14.29
N LYS A 298 -9.75 -18.95 -13.36
CA LYS A 298 -11.16 -18.59 -13.20
C LYS A 298 -11.36 -17.08 -13.19
N CYS A 299 -10.55 -16.35 -13.95
CA CYS A 299 -10.77 -14.93 -14.15
C CYS A 299 -11.87 -14.69 -15.19
N GLU A 300 -13.01 -14.17 -14.75
CA GLU A 300 -14.18 -13.91 -15.60
C GLU A 300 -13.88 -12.91 -16.72
N ASN A 301 -13.15 -11.83 -16.40
CA ASN A 301 -12.79 -10.77 -17.34
C ASN A 301 -11.34 -10.87 -17.84
N GLY A 302 -10.75 -12.07 -17.76
CA GLY A 302 -9.34 -12.29 -18.09
C GLY A 302 -8.37 -11.77 -17.03
N LYS A 303 -7.08 -11.81 -17.38
CA LYS A 303 -5.99 -11.43 -16.49
C LYS A 303 -5.81 -9.91 -16.49
N SER A 304 -5.41 -9.37 -15.35
CA SER A 304 -4.96 -7.98 -15.25
C SER A 304 -3.77 -7.73 -16.18
N ALA A 305 -3.78 -6.57 -16.84
CA ALA A 305 -2.65 -6.10 -17.66
C ALA A 305 -1.44 -5.73 -16.81
N ASN A 306 -1.66 -5.16 -15.62
CA ASN A 306 -0.60 -4.69 -14.72
C ASN A 306 -0.05 -5.82 -13.83
N TYR A 307 -0.90 -6.78 -13.47
CA TYR A 307 -0.57 -7.92 -12.62
C TYR A 307 -1.03 -9.23 -13.30
N PRO A 308 -0.23 -9.82 -14.21
CA PRO A 308 -0.65 -10.96 -15.06
C PRO A 308 -1.04 -12.27 -14.33
N PHE A 309 -0.85 -12.33 -13.01
CA PHE A 309 -1.25 -13.45 -12.16
C PHE A 309 -2.55 -13.19 -11.38
N LEU A 310 -3.11 -11.99 -11.52
CA LEU A 310 -4.38 -11.57 -10.96
C LEU A 310 -5.42 -11.42 -12.07
N CYS A 311 -6.69 -11.46 -11.70
CA CYS A 311 -7.81 -11.15 -12.57
C CYS A 311 -8.04 -9.64 -12.67
N ALA A 312 -8.56 -9.18 -13.81
CA ALA A 312 -9.05 -7.81 -13.96
C ALA A 312 -10.32 -7.54 -13.12
#